data_AF-A0A7J4FB34-F1
#
_entry.id   AF-A0A7J4FB34-F1
#
_cell.length_a   1.000
_cell.length_b   1.000
_cell.length_c   1.000
_cell.angle_alpha   90.00
_cell.angle_beta   90.00
_cell.angle_gamma   90.00
#
_symmetry.space_group_name_H-M   'P 1'
#
loop_
_entity.id
_entity.type
_entity.pdbx_description
1 polymer ?
#
loop_
_entity_poly.entity_id
_entity_poly.type
_entity_poly.pdbx_seq_one_letter_code
_entity_poly.pdbx_strand_id
1 'polypeptide(L)'
;MRKVEDWMTPRERVIAAVSHEEPDRVPIDLGAMPSTGITALAYARLKAYLRMAGGTIRVYDVGQQLAEPEKGILELFHVDVIDLRRSLEPCGPGEGGWKGWRLPDGTECEIPEWFNPEPDGRGGWVSRDPEGRALMRMPEGGYYFDTVYHPLEGARSTSELDDYGWDDHRVSDACIRQLRRRAEHL
;
A
#
# COMPACT_ATOMS: atom_id res chain seq x y z
N MET A 1 4.00 14.29 34.80
CA MET A 1 3.38 13.40 33.79
C MET A 1 2.05 14.01 33.40
N ARG A 2 1.78 14.19 32.10
CA ARG A 2 0.47 14.59 31.59
C ARG A 2 -0.55 13.48 31.86
N LYS A 3 -1.79 13.83 32.20
CA LYS A 3 -2.88 12.84 32.35
C LYS A 3 -3.26 12.31 30.97
N VAL A 4 -3.91 11.13 30.91
CA VAL A 4 -4.41 10.56 29.63
C VAL A 4 -5.36 11.54 28.92
N GLU A 5 -6.11 12.32 29.70
CA GLU A 5 -7.02 13.38 29.25
C GLU A 5 -6.31 14.57 28.57
N ASP A 6 -4.99 14.71 28.70
CA ASP A 6 -4.19 15.79 28.12
C ASP A 6 -3.56 15.43 26.75
N TRP A 7 -3.77 14.20 26.26
CA TRP A 7 -3.22 13.74 24.97
C TRP A 7 -4.23 13.95 23.84
N MET A 8 -3.73 14.47 22.71
CA MET A 8 -4.53 14.63 21.50
C MET A 8 -4.90 13.24 20.95
N THR A 9 -6.09 13.10 20.41
CA THR A 9 -6.42 11.97 19.53
C THR A 9 -5.55 11.99 18.28
N PRO A 10 -5.36 10.85 17.59
CA PRO A 10 -4.68 10.82 16.29
C PRO A 10 -5.16 11.91 15.31
N ARG A 11 -6.49 12.08 15.22
CA ARG A 11 -7.11 13.07 14.35
C ARG A 11 -6.76 14.50 14.76
N GLU A 12 -6.89 14.85 16.04
CA GLU A 12 -6.53 16.18 16.55
C GLU A 12 -5.04 16.48 16.33
N ARG A 13 -4.18 15.50 16.57
CA ARG A 13 -2.72 15.60 16.36
C ARG A 13 -2.38 15.92 14.92
N VAL A 14 -2.98 15.20 13.97
CA VAL A 14 -2.79 15.44 12.53
C VAL A 14 -3.32 16.81 12.14
N ILE A 15 -4.51 17.20 12.60
CA ILE A 15 -5.13 18.50 12.30
C ILE A 15 -4.28 19.67 12.83
N ALA A 16 -3.77 19.57 14.06
CA ALA A 16 -2.89 20.58 14.63
C ALA A 16 -1.62 20.73 13.78
N ALA A 17 -0.96 19.61 13.43
CA ALA A 17 0.26 19.63 12.64
C ALA A 17 0.06 20.25 11.23
N VAL A 18 -0.99 19.87 10.50
CA VAL A 18 -1.27 20.46 9.17
C VAL A 18 -1.76 21.91 9.25
N SER A 19 -2.30 22.32 10.40
CA SER A 19 -2.64 23.73 10.70
C SER A 19 -1.44 24.54 11.18
N HIS A 20 -0.22 23.96 11.19
CA HIS A 20 1.01 24.58 11.70
C HIS A 20 0.95 24.96 13.19
N GLU A 21 0.17 24.23 13.97
CA GLU A 21 0.14 24.31 15.44
C GLU A 21 1.01 23.21 16.05
N GLU A 22 1.56 23.42 17.25
CA GLU A 22 2.41 22.42 17.92
C GLU A 22 1.54 21.31 18.55
N PRO A 23 1.60 20.05 18.04
CA PRO A 23 0.87 18.95 18.62
C PRO A 23 1.54 18.43 19.91
N ASP A 24 0.86 17.55 20.63
CA ASP A 24 1.43 16.85 21.79
C ASP A 24 2.64 15.95 21.46
N ARG A 25 2.74 15.48 20.20
CA ARG A 25 3.90 14.84 19.57
C ARG A 25 3.78 14.87 18.04
N VAL A 26 4.87 14.57 17.34
CA VAL A 26 4.86 14.42 15.88
C VAL A 26 3.88 13.30 15.46
N PRO A 27 2.97 13.55 14.49
CA PRO A 27 2.12 12.51 13.91
C PRO A 27 2.95 11.42 13.21
N ILE A 28 2.53 10.17 13.33
CA ILE A 28 3.21 9.00 12.77
C ILE A 28 2.34 8.40 11.65
N ASP A 29 2.94 8.21 10.48
CA ASP A 29 2.38 7.43 9.38
C ASP A 29 3.18 6.13 9.19
N LEU A 30 2.46 5.03 8.97
CA LEU A 30 3.01 3.74 8.56
C LEU A 30 1.96 3.03 7.69
N GLY A 31 1.96 3.35 6.39
CA GLY A 31 1.05 2.75 5.43
C GLY A 31 -0.33 3.38 5.34
N ALA A 32 -0.47 4.69 5.63
CA ALA A 32 -1.70 5.42 5.32
C ALA A 32 -1.86 5.75 3.82
N MET A 33 -0.81 5.54 3.03
CA MET A 33 -0.81 5.64 1.58
C MET A 33 -0.04 4.44 1.00
N PRO A 34 -0.38 3.92 -0.19
CA PRO A 34 0.26 2.74 -0.78
C PRO A 34 1.79 2.81 -0.79
N SER A 35 2.38 4.00 -0.90
CA SER A 35 3.83 4.20 -0.95
C SER A 35 4.48 4.65 0.37
N THR A 36 3.74 4.77 1.48
CA THR A 36 4.27 5.22 2.79
C THR A 36 4.42 4.07 3.79
N GLY A 37 4.48 2.84 3.28
CA GLY A 37 4.55 1.62 4.06
C GLY A 37 5.97 1.08 4.29
N ILE A 38 6.02 -0.20 4.61
CA ILE A 38 7.23 -0.99 4.85
C ILE A 38 7.23 -2.18 3.88
N THR A 39 8.37 -2.56 3.30
CA THR A 39 8.43 -3.72 2.39
C THR A 39 7.99 -4.98 3.13
N ALA A 40 7.28 -5.88 2.44
CA ALA A 40 6.77 -7.10 3.05
C ALA A 40 7.88 -7.98 3.63
N LEU A 41 9.05 -7.97 2.99
CA LEU A 41 10.25 -8.62 3.49
C LEU A 41 10.74 -8.04 4.83
N ALA A 42 10.83 -6.70 4.91
CA ALA A 42 11.22 -6.03 6.16
C ALA A 42 10.15 -6.19 7.24
N TYR A 43 8.88 -6.18 6.85
CA TYR A 43 7.75 -6.39 7.74
C TYR A 43 7.75 -7.80 8.36
N ALA A 44 8.02 -8.84 7.57
CA ALA A 44 8.19 -10.20 8.07
C ALA A 44 9.28 -10.28 9.15
N ARG A 45 10.43 -9.66 8.90
CA ARG A 45 11.55 -9.59 9.84
C ARG A 45 11.19 -8.81 11.10
N LEU A 46 10.45 -7.72 10.96
CA LEU A 46 9.94 -6.92 12.08
C LEU A 46 9.00 -7.77 12.97
N LYS A 47 8.03 -8.48 12.38
CA LYS A 47 7.15 -9.39 13.12
C LYS A 47 7.94 -10.46 13.88
N ALA A 48 8.93 -11.07 13.23
CA ALA A 48 9.80 -12.07 13.86
C ALA A 48 10.61 -11.48 15.04
N TYR A 49 11.19 -10.30 14.85
CA TYR A 49 11.94 -9.59 15.89
C TYR A 49 11.06 -9.26 17.11
N LEU A 50 9.84 -8.78 16.86
CA LEU A 50 8.85 -8.46 17.90
C LEU A 50 8.18 -9.72 18.49
N ARG A 51 8.51 -10.91 18.00
CA ARG A 51 7.90 -12.20 18.39
C ARG A 51 6.37 -12.17 18.28
N MET A 52 5.85 -11.47 17.28
CA MET A 52 4.41 -11.41 17.04
C MET A 52 3.92 -12.73 16.46
N ALA A 53 3.01 -13.38 17.17
CA ALA A 53 2.38 -14.62 16.74
C ALA A 53 1.10 -14.33 15.94
N GLY A 54 0.87 -15.11 14.89
CA GLY A 54 -0.35 -15.03 14.09
C GLY A 54 -0.38 -13.86 13.11
N GLY A 55 -1.57 -13.65 12.54
CA GLY A 55 -1.79 -12.62 11.54
C GLY A 55 -1.31 -13.02 10.14
N THR A 56 -1.54 -12.15 9.15
CA THR A 56 -1.25 -12.42 7.74
C THR A 56 -0.48 -11.26 7.12
N ILE A 57 0.67 -11.56 6.52
CA ILE A 57 1.43 -10.58 5.74
C ILE A 57 0.73 -10.43 4.39
N ARG A 58 0.19 -9.25 4.09
CA ARG A 58 -0.40 -8.90 2.79
C ARG A 58 0.49 -7.91 2.07
N VAL A 59 0.87 -8.21 0.83
CA VAL A 59 1.51 -7.23 -0.07
C VAL A 59 0.42 -6.31 -0.61
N TYR A 60 0.31 -5.10 -0.06
CA TYR A 60 -0.69 -4.11 -0.44
C TYR A 60 -0.33 -3.40 -1.75
N ASP A 61 0.89 -2.84 -1.82
CA ASP A 61 1.43 -2.27 -3.05
C ASP A 61 2.32 -3.30 -3.74
N VAL A 62 1.85 -3.83 -4.87
CA VAL A 62 2.55 -4.91 -5.59
C VAL A 62 3.77 -4.40 -6.37
N GLY A 63 3.84 -3.10 -6.69
CA GLY A 63 4.98 -2.51 -7.36
C GLY A 63 6.19 -2.50 -6.42
N GLN A 64 6.05 -1.76 -5.33
CA GLN A 64 7.06 -1.57 -4.30
C GLN A 64 7.18 -2.74 -3.32
N GLN A 65 6.31 -3.75 -3.44
CA GLN A 65 6.22 -4.91 -2.54
C GLN A 65 6.01 -4.50 -1.07
N LEU A 66 5.16 -3.50 -0.83
CA LEU A 66 4.89 -2.97 0.52
C LEU A 66 3.80 -3.77 1.21
N ALA A 67 4.03 -4.10 2.49
CA ALA A 67 3.05 -4.77 3.32
C ALA A 67 1.93 -3.83 3.78
N GLU A 68 0.76 -4.40 4.03
CA GLU A 68 -0.29 -3.77 4.82
C GLU A 68 -0.02 -4.04 6.33
N PRO A 69 0.39 -3.04 7.14
CA PRO A 69 0.74 -3.30 8.53
C PRO A 69 -0.49 -3.61 9.38
N GLU A 70 -0.47 -4.73 10.08
CA GLU A 70 -1.58 -5.20 10.92
C GLU A 70 -1.87 -4.27 12.10
N LYS A 71 -3.12 -4.25 12.56
CA LYS A 71 -3.60 -3.41 13.67
C LYS A 71 -2.66 -3.41 14.89
N GLY A 72 -2.17 -4.57 15.33
CA GLY A 72 -1.25 -4.64 16.46
C GLY A 72 0.07 -3.89 16.25
N ILE A 73 0.57 -3.81 15.01
CA ILE A 73 1.74 -3.00 14.66
C ILE A 73 1.38 -1.51 14.68
N LEU A 74 0.21 -1.13 14.13
CA LEU A 74 -0.24 0.25 14.14
C LEU A 74 -0.40 0.78 15.57
N GLU A 75 -1.01 -0.02 16.45
CA GLU A 75 -1.20 0.28 17.87
C GLU A 75 0.15 0.36 18.59
N LEU A 76 1.06 -0.59 18.35
CA LEU A 76 2.39 -0.62 18.97
C LEU A 76 3.22 0.63 18.65
N PHE A 77 3.16 1.12 17.41
CA PHE A 77 3.89 2.32 16.99
C PHE A 77 3.07 3.61 17.09
N HIS A 78 1.86 3.56 17.66
CA HIS A 78 0.98 4.72 17.81
C HIS A 78 0.73 5.47 16.50
N VAL A 79 0.51 4.71 15.42
CA VAL A 79 0.24 5.25 14.08
C VAL A 79 -1.04 6.09 14.10
N ASP A 80 -0.98 7.27 13.49
CA ASP A 80 -2.03 8.29 13.58
C ASP A 80 -2.95 8.35 12.36
N VAL A 81 -2.55 7.72 11.26
CA VAL A 81 -3.25 7.78 9.97
C VAL A 81 -3.35 6.38 9.37
N ILE A 82 -4.45 6.10 8.66
CA ILE A 82 -4.71 4.82 8.01
C ILE A 82 -5.29 5.04 6.61
N ASP A 83 -4.96 4.17 5.65
CA ASP A 83 -5.57 4.19 4.32
C ASP A 83 -7.00 3.63 4.42
N LEU A 84 -8.00 4.35 3.89
CA LEU A 84 -9.38 3.88 3.86
C LEU A 84 -9.60 2.68 2.91
N ARG A 85 -8.69 2.45 1.95
CA ARG A 85 -8.73 1.32 1.00
C ARG A 85 -8.11 0.05 1.57
N ARG A 86 -7.49 0.13 2.73
CA ARG A 86 -6.83 -1.01 3.38
C ARG A 86 -7.80 -2.18 3.60
N SER A 87 -7.27 -3.38 3.68
CA SER A 87 -8.06 -4.62 3.75
C SER A 87 -8.11 -5.26 5.14
N LEU A 88 -7.20 -4.89 6.02
CA LEU A 88 -7.09 -5.34 7.40
C LEU A 88 -7.78 -4.37 8.35
N GLU A 89 -8.07 -4.82 9.58
CA GLU A 89 -8.48 -3.93 10.66
C GLU A 89 -7.50 -2.73 10.80
N PRO A 90 -8.00 -1.52 11.13
CA PRO A 90 -9.35 -1.23 11.61
C PRO A 90 -10.40 -0.92 10.51
N CYS A 91 -10.02 -0.70 9.24
CA CYS A 91 -11.00 -0.42 8.17
C CYS A 91 -11.50 -1.68 7.43
N GLY A 92 -10.89 -2.83 7.71
CA GLY A 92 -11.20 -4.09 7.07
C GLY A 92 -12.54 -4.71 7.52
N PRO A 93 -13.02 -5.74 6.79
CA PRO A 93 -12.38 -6.34 5.62
C PRO A 93 -12.44 -5.45 4.36
N GLY A 94 -11.37 -5.52 3.56
CA GLY A 94 -11.27 -4.90 2.24
C GLY A 94 -12.25 -5.48 1.21
N GLU A 95 -12.55 -4.73 0.15
CA GLU A 95 -13.09 -5.31 -1.07
C GLU A 95 -11.92 -5.80 -1.92
N GLY A 96 -11.88 -7.10 -2.21
CA GLY A 96 -10.81 -7.70 -3.02
C GLY A 96 -10.40 -9.08 -2.51
N GLY A 97 -10.12 -9.97 -3.46
CA GLY A 97 -9.59 -11.30 -3.18
C GLY A 97 -8.08 -11.28 -2.97
N TRP A 98 -7.63 -12.21 -2.14
CA TRP A 98 -6.23 -12.39 -1.77
C TRP A 98 -5.83 -13.84 -2.03
N LYS A 99 -4.66 -14.04 -2.64
CA LYS A 99 -4.13 -15.39 -2.90
C LYS A 99 -2.77 -15.56 -2.22
N GLY A 100 -2.43 -16.81 -1.91
CA GLY A 100 -1.12 -17.16 -1.40
C GLY A 100 0.01 -16.77 -2.35
N TRP A 101 1.10 -16.28 -1.77
CA TRP A 101 2.31 -15.85 -2.46
C TRP A 101 3.54 -16.17 -1.59
N ARG A 102 4.72 -16.13 -2.20
CA ARG A 102 6.00 -16.25 -1.50
C ARG A 102 6.91 -15.09 -1.87
N LEU A 103 7.44 -14.42 -0.86
CA LEU A 103 8.48 -13.41 -1.04
C LEU A 103 9.78 -14.06 -1.53
N PRO A 104 10.75 -13.27 -2.04
CA PRO A 104 12.02 -13.82 -2.55
C PRO A 104 12.82 -14.69 -1.55
N ASP A 105 12.62 -14.50 -0.23
CA ASP A 105 13.26 -15.32 0.81
C ASP A 105 12.44 -16.56 1.22
N GLY A 106 11.33 -16.84 0.53
CA GLY A 106 10.44 -17.97 0.81
C GLY A 106 9.36 -17.68 1.85
N THR A 107 9.36 -16.50 2.49
CA THR A 107 8.33 -16.09 3.45
C THR A 107 6.94 -16.18 2.81
N GLU A 108 6.02 -16.84 3.50
CA GLU A 108 4.61 -16.94 3.10
C GLU A 108 3.89 -15.61 3.33
N CYS A 109 3.17 -15.17 2.31
CA CYS A 109 2.35 -13.96 2.37
C CYS A 109 1.13 -14.12 1.46
N GLU A 110 0.31 -13.08 1.43
CA GLU A 110 -0.79 -12.92 0.48
C GLU A 110 -0.48 -11.76 -0.47
N ILE A 111 -0.95 -11.86 -1.71
CA ILE A 111 -0.91 -10.79 -2.71
C ILE A 111 -2.31 -10.65 -3.33
N PRO A 112 -2.69 -9.50 -3.90
CA PRO A 112 -4.00 -9.34 -4.50
C PRO A 112 -4.23 -10.35 -5.64
N GLU A 113 -5.42 -10.95 -5.70
CA GLU A 113 -5.77 -11.97 -6.70
C GLU A 113 -5.58 -11.50 -8.15
N TRP A 114 -5.79 -10.21 -8.40
CA TRP A 114 -5.64 -9.61 -9.73
C TRP A 114 -4.18 -9.55 -10.19
N PHE A 115 -3.20 -9.60 -9.29
CA PHE A 115 -1.79 -9.49 -9.63
C PHE A 115 -1.17 -10.87 -9.92
N ASN A 116 -0.90 -11.14 -11.19
CA ASN A 116 -0.46 -12.45 -11.68
C ASN A 116 0.83 -12.32 -12.53
N PRO A 117 1.97 -11.98 -11.93
CA PRO A 117 3.23 -11.92 -12.66
C PRO A 117 3.67 -13.33 -13.09
N GLU A 118 4.32 -13.41 -14.24
CA GLU A 118 4.87 -14.63 -14.81
C GLU A 118 6.39 -14.67 -14.63
N PRO A 119 7.01 -15.85 -14.49
CA PRO A 119 8.46 -15.96 -14.54
C PRO A 119 9.02 -15.41 -15.86
N ASP A 120 10.08 -14.60 -15.80
CA ASP A 120 10.66 -13.98 -17.00
C ASP A 120 11.67 -14.88 -17.75
N GLY A 121 11.89 -16.09 -17.24
CA GLY A 121 12.85 -17.07 -17.76
C GLY A 121 14.31 -16.82 -17.35
N ARG A 122 14.58 -15.80 -16.54
CA ARG A 122 15.91 -15.37 -16.09
C ARG A 122 16.02 -15.27 -14.56
N GLY A 123 15.10 -15.92 -13.84
CA GLY A 123 15.02 -15.86 -12.37
C GLY A 123 14.23 -14.67 -11.82
N GLY A 124 13.69 -13.81 -12.69
CA GLY A 124 12.83 -12.69 -12.34
C GLY A 124 11.35 -12.93 -12.66
N TRP A 125 10.60 -11.84 -12.62
CA TRP A 125 9.16 -11.80 -12.86
C TRP A 125 8.79 -10.68 -13.83
N VAL A 126 7.73 -10.89 -14.60
CA VAL A 126 7.14 -9.89 -15.50
C VAL A 126 5.63 -9.89 -15.34
N SER A 127 5.04 -8.71 -15.16
CA SER A 127 3.60 -8.50 -15.26
C SER A 127 3.26 -8.00 -16.66
N ARG A 128 2.18 -8.53 -17.25
CA ARG A 128 1.73 -8.17 -18.60
C ARG A 128 0.27 -7.76 -18.59
N ASP A 129 -0.10 -6.92 -19.54
CA ASP A 129 -1.50 -6.66 -19.85
C ASP A 129 -2.12 -7.77 -20.72
N PRO A 130 -3.45 -7.75 -20.98
CA PRO A 130 -4.10 -8.76 -21.82
C PRO A 130 -3.56 -8.87 -23.25
N GLU A 131 -2.92 -7.82 -23.77
CA GLU A 131 -2.27 -7.82 -25.09
C GLU A 131 -0.83 -8.36 -25.04
N GLY A 132 -0.33 -8.74 -23.86
CA GLY A 132 0.99 -9.31 -23.65
C GLY A 132 2.13 -8.29 -23.50
N ARG A 133 1.83 -6.99 -23.47
CA ARG A 133 2.85 -5.95 -23.27
C ARG A 133 3.34 -6.03 -21.83
N ALA A 134 4.66 -5.97 -21.64
CA ALA A 134 5.26 -5.99 -20.31
C ALA A 134 4.99 -4.65 -19.61
N LEU A 135 4.24 -4.67 -18.51
CA LEU A 135 3.94 -3.48 -17.71
C LEU A 135 5.01 -3.24 -16.65
N MET A 136 5.40 -4.30 -15.95
CA MET A 136 6.38 -4.22 -14.87
C MET A 136 7.33 -5.42 -14.87
N ARG A 137 8.55 -5.23 -14.37
CA ARG A 137 9.55 -6.30 -14.22
C ARG A 137 10.21 -6.25 -12.85
N MET A 138 10.47 -7.42 -12.29
CA MET A 138 11.35 -7.60 -11.14
C MET A 138 12.47 -8.55 -11.56
N PRO A 139 13.73 -8.09 -11.69
CA PRO A 139 14.83 -8.96 -12.09
C PRO A 139 15.15 -10.01 -11.02
N GLU A 140 15.97 -11.01 -11.39
CA GLU A 140 16.52 -11.96 -10.41
C GLU A 140 17.25 -11.22 -9.28
N GLY A 141 16.95 -11.60 -8.03
CA GLY A 141 17.49 -10.92 -6.85
C GLY A 141 16.89 -9.53 -6.57
N GLY A 142 15.95 -9.06 -7.41
CA GLY A 142 15.20 -7.81 -7.19
C GLY A 142 14.21 -7.93 -6.03
N TYR A 143 13.91 -6.78 -5.41
CA TYR A 143 12.98 -6.70 -4.28
C TYR A 143 11.63 -6.05 -4.62
N TYR A 144 11.51 -5.46 -5.80
CA TYR A 144 10.33 -4.72 -6.25
C TYR A 144 10.23 -4.77 -7.78
N PHE A 145 9.05 -4.42 -8.28
CA PHE A 145 8.76 -4.31 -9.71
C PHE A 145 8.96 -2.88 -10.19
N ASP A 146 9.77 -2.71 -11.24
CA ASP A 146 9.89 -1.45 -11.99
C ASP A 146 8.86 -1.42 -13.13
N THR A 147 8.22 -0.27 -13.33
CA THR A 147 7.39 -0.03 -14.52
C THR A 147 8.28 0.08 -15.75
N VAL A 148 7.97 -0.71 -16.79
CA VAL A 148 8.73 -0.77 -18.05
C VAL A 148 7.89 -0.41 -19.27
N TYR A 149 6.60 -0.10 -19.07
CA TYR A 149 5.73 0.42 -20.12
C TYR A 149 5.52 1.92 -19.93
N HIS A 150 5.87 2.70 -20.96
CA HIS A 150 5.79 4.15 -20.95
C HIS A 150 4.92 4.62 -22.13
N PRO A 151 3.58 4.63 -21.98
CA PRO A 151 2.67 4.87 -23.11
C PRO A 151 2.84 6.25 -23.77
N LEU A 152 3.46 7.20 -23.06
CA LEU A 152 3.70 8.57 -23.53
C LEU A 152 5.18 8.83 -23.88
N GLU A 153 6.06 7.82 -23.91
CA GLU A 153 7.49 7.99 -24.21
C GLU A 153 7.73 8.68 -25.57
N GLY A 154 6.84 8.44 -26.54
CA GLY A 154 6.92 9.04 -27.87
C GLY A 154 6.26 10.42 -28.02
N ALA A 155 5.60 10.93 -26.98
CA ALA A 155 4.83 12.18 -27.08
C ALA A 155 5.77 13.38 -27.33
N ARG A 156 5.48 14.16 -28.39
CA ARG A 156 6.33 15.30 -28.80
C ARG A 156 5.73 16.65 -28.50
N SER A 157 4.46 16.68 -28.11
CA SER A 157 3.71 17.91 -27.84
C SER A 157 2.68 17.68 -26.75
N THR A 158 2.22 18.75 -26.12
CA THR A 158 1.16 18.67 -25.09
C THR A 158 -0.19 18.29 -25.69
N SER A 159 -0.46 18.61 -26.96
CA SER A 159 -1.71 18.23 -27.63
C SER A 159 -1.86 16.72 -27.80
N GLU A 160 -0.75 15.98 -27.94
CA GLU A 160 -0.79 14.51 -27.99
C GLU A 160 -1.21 13.89 -26.64
N LEU A 161 -1.16 14.66 -25.55
CA LEU A 161 -1.66 14.21 -24.25
C LEU A 161 -3.18 14.21 -24.21
N ASP A 162 -3.85 15.06 -24.99
CA ASP A 162 -5.32 15.15 -25.00
C ASP A 162 -5.98 13.88 -25.57
N ASP A 163 -5.25 13.14 -26.42
CA ASP A 163 -5.69 11.87 -27.01
C ASP A 163 -5.42 10.66 -26.09
N TYR A 164 -4.71 10.85 -24.96
CA TYR A 164 -4.47 9.77 -24.01
C TYR A 164 -5.74 9.48 -23.21
N GLY A 165 -6.02 8.18 -22.98
CA GLY A 165 -7.19 7.71 -22.23
C GLY A 165 -7.10 8.00 -20.72
N TRP A 166 -7.08 9.27 -20.31
CA TRP A 166 -7.01 9.67 -18.91
C TRP A 166 -8.17 9.13 -18.06
N ASP A 167 -9.34 8.97 -18.67
CA ASP A 167 -10.54 8.44 -18.01
C ASP A 167 -10.37 6.98 -17.53
N ASP A 168 -9.50 6.19 -18.18
CA ASP A 168 -9.22 4.81 -17.76
C ASP A 168 -8.51 4.75 -16.39
N HIS A 169 -7.88 5.85 -15.97
CA HIS A 169 -7.16 5.97 -14.70
C HIS A 169 -8.01 6.64 -13.60
N ARG A 170 -9.24 7.04 -13.93
CA ARG A 170 -10.10 7.76 -13.00
C ARG A 170 -10.63 6.84 -11.91
N VAL A 171 -10.46 7.27 -10.66
CA VAL A 171 -11.11 6.60 -9.51
C VAL A 171 -12.62 6.68 -9.69
N SER A 172 -13.28 5.52 -9.71
CA SER A 172 -14.72 5.45 -9.97
C SER A 172 -15.54 6.12 -8.85
N ASP A 173 -16.68 6.72 -9.20
CA ASP A 173 -17.59 7.30 -8.21
C ASP A 173 -18.08 6.26 -7.19
N ALA A 174 -18.16 4.99 -7.60
CA ALA A 174 -18.49 3.88 -6.71
C ALA A 174 -17.42 3.70 -5.62
N CYS A 175 -16.14 3.71 -6.00
CA CYS A 175 -15.02 3.68 -5.07
C CYS A 175 -15.06 4.90 -4.12
N ILE A 176 -15.27 6.10 -4.64
CA ILE A 176 -15.37 7.32 -3.80
C ILE A 176 -16.51 7.20 -2.78
N ARG A 177 -17.70 6.76 -3.20
CA ARG A 177 -18.84 6.55 -2.27
C ARG A 177 -18.53 5.52 -1.21
N GLN A 178 -17.81 4.46 -1.55
CA GLN A 178 -17.40 3.42 -0.60
C GLN A 178 -16.41 3.98 0.43
N LEU A 179 -15.39 4.72 -0.01
CA LEU A 179 -14.43 5.36 0.90
C LEU A 179 -15.10 6.34 1.85
N ARG A 180 -16.10 7.11 1.37
CA ARG A 180 -16.91 7.97 2.24
C ARG A 180 -17.64 7.19 3.34
N ARG A 181 -18.31 6.08 2.99
CA ARG A 181 -18.98 5.23 4.00
C ARG A 181 -18.00 4.65 5.01
N ARG A 182 -16.80 4.24 4.58
CA ARG A 182 -15.76 3.74 5.49
C ARG A 182 -15.33 4.82 6.49
N ALA A 183 -15.16 6.05 6.03
CA ALA A 183 -14.77 7.17 6.87
C ALA A 183 -15.81 7.54 7.95
N GLU A 184 -17.10 7.20 7.77
CA GLU A 184 -18.16 7.46 8.76
C GLU A 184 -18.07 6.54 9.99
N HIS A 185 -17.27 5.48 9.94
CA HIS A 185 -17.17 4.44 10.98
C HIS A 185 -15.81 4.39 11.69
N LEU A 186 -14.96 5.40 11.50
CA LEU A 186 -13.60 5.49 12.04
C LEU A 186 -13.41 6.69 12.97
#